data_AF-D6Y7N2-F1
#
_entry.id   AF-D6Y7N2-F1
#
_cell.length_a   1.000
_cell.length_b   1.000
_cell.length_c   1.000
_cell.angle_alpha   90.00
_cell.angle_beta   90.00
_cell.angle_gamma   90.00
#
_symmetry.space_group_name_H-M   'P 1'
#
loop_
_entity.id
_entity.type
_entity.pdbx_description
1 polymer ?
#
loop_
_entity_poly.entity_id
_entity_poly.type
_entity_poly.pdbx_seq_one_letter_code
_entity_poly.pdbx_strand_id
1 'polypeptide(L)'
;MTARARLLGALGLLHHPRTRSTWRYTHPQHGVWEITITGLLATQTHHPTNGKVTRTRHLVTRRRAADWLTHRHTALHKAGWQLDTIQASTTI
;
A
#
# COMPACT_ATOMS: atom_id res chain seq x y z
N MET A 1 -32.81 27.20 -31.77
CA MET A 1 -31.88 26.42 -32.60
C MET A 1 -30.61 26.18 -31.80
N THR A 2 -30.45 24.97 -31.26
CA THR A 2 -29.42 24.67 -30.24
C THR A 2 -28.28 23.89 -30.91
N ALA A 3 -27.11 24.52 -31.05
CA ALA A 3 -25.91 23.87 -31.54
C ALA A 3 -25.37 22.94 -30.44
N ARG A 4 -25.58 21.63 -30.60
CA ARG A 4 -24.93 20.59 -29.80
C ARG A 4 -23.49 20.44 -30.28
N ALA A 5 -22.55 20.98 -29.51
CA ALA A 5 -21.13 20.78 -29.74
C ALA A 5 -20.69 19.40 -29.23
N ARG A 6 -20.33 18.55 -30.20
CA ARG A 6 -19.26 17.53 -30.20
C ARG A 6 -19.21 16.53 -29.03
N LEU A 7 -19.68 15.31 -29.33
CA LEU A 7 -19.12 14.07 -28.79
C LEU A 7 -17.61 14.02 -29.11
N LEU A 8 -16.78 14.22 -28.09
CA LEU A 8 -15.38 13.78 -28.07
C LEU A 8 -15.11 13.22 -26.68
N GLY A 9 -14.86 11.91 -26.59
CA GLY A 9 -14.46 11.28 -25.33
C GLY A 9 -14.97 9.85 -25.07
N ALA A 10 -15.38 9.08 -26.08
CA ALA A 10 -15.38 7.63 -25.96
C ALA A 10 -13.99 7.13 -26.42
N LEU A 11 -13.31 6.35 -25.58
CA LEU A 11 -11.95 5.76 -25.73
C LEU A 11 -10.80 6.46 -24.97
N GLY A 12 -11.06 6.99 -23.79
CA GLY A 12 -10.04 7.07 -22.73
C GLY A 12 -10.23 5.88 -21.80
N LEU A 13 -9.32 4.90 -21.84
CA LEU A 13 -9.24 3.81 -20.86
C LEU A 13 -9.42 4.40 -19.45
N LEU A 14 -10.46 3.99 -18.72
CA LEU A 14 -10.65 4.31 -17.30
C LEU A 14 -9.59 3.56 -16.47
N HIS A 15 -8.32 3.94 -16.63
CA HIS A 15 -7.27 3.70 -15.66
C HIS A 15 -7.68 4.46 -14.40
N HIS A 16 -8.41 3.77 -13.52
CA HIS A 16 -8.70 4.33 -12.21
C HIS A 16 -7.35 4.40 -11.48
N PRO A 17 -6.85 5.60 -11.15
CA PRO A 17 -5.57 5.74 -10.49
C PRO A 17 -5.57 4.88 -9.23
N ARG A 18 -4.61 3.96 -9.14
CA ARG A 18 -4.45 3.14 -7.93
C ARG A 18 -3.55 3.91 -6.99
N THR A 19 -4.08 4.29 -5.84
CA THR A 19 -3.26 4.80 -4.75
C THR A 19 -2.40 3.66 -4.22
N ARG A 20 -1.09 3.91 -4.13
CA ARG A 20 -0.12 3.06 -3.45
C ARG A 20 0.35 3.79 -2.21
N SER A 21 0.09 3.20 -1.05
CA SER A 21 0.60 3.67 0.23
C SER A 21 1.62 2.68 0.77
N THR A 22 2.74 3.17 1.27
CA THR A 22 3.84 2.38 1.81
C THR A 22 4.20 2.87 3.20
N TRP A 23 4.34 1.93 4.15
CA TRP A 23 4.82 2.15 5.50
C TRP A 23 6.09 1.34 5.71
N ARG A 24 7.14 2.01 6.15
CA ARG A 24 8.43 1.40 6.44
C ARG A 24 8.66 1.41 7.95
N TYR A 25 9.10 0.28 8.48
CA TYR A 25 9.44 0.12 9.89
C TYR A 25 10.85 -0.42 10.02
N THR A 26 11.57 0.04 11.04
CA THR A 26 12.93 -0.37 11.33
C THR A 26 13.02 -1.04 12.70
N HIS A 27 13.94 -2.00 12.82
CA HIS A 27 14.31 -2.60 14.10
C HIS A 27 15.81 -2.89 14.09
N PRO A 28 16.58 -2.39 15.07
CA PRO A 28 18.05 -2.42 15.03
C PRO A 28 18.63 -3.83 14.88
N GLN A 29 17.96 -4.84 15.45
CA GLN A 29 18.41 -6.24 15.38
C GLN A 29 17.73 -7.08 14.29
N HIS A 30 16.61 -6.61 13.73
CA HIS A 30 15.74 -7.43 12.87
C HIS A 30 15.55 -6.87 11.46
N GLY A 31 16.10 -5.69 11.18
CA GLY A 31 16.14 -5.12 9.83
C GLY A 31 14.99 -4.19 9.55
N VAL A 32 14.30 -4.41 8.43
CA VAL A 32 13.26 -3.52 7.91
C VAL A 32 12.00 -4.29 7.56
N TRP A 33 10.84 -3.78 7.96
CA TRP A 33 9.55 -4.18 7.40
C TRP A 33 9.03 -3.10 6.47
N GLU A 34 8.49 -3.52 5.34
CA GLU A 34 7.75 -2.66 4.43
C GLU A 34 6.35 -3.22 4.23
N ILE A 35 5.34 -2.38 4.44
CA ILE A 35 3.94 -2.68 4.14
C ILE A 35 3.52 -1.77 3.00
N THR A 36 3.06 -2.34 1.89
CA THR A 36 2.50 -1.58 0.76
C THR A 36 1.04 -1.98 0.54
N ILE A 37 0.14 -1.02 0.41
CA ILE A 37 -1.25 -1.23 0.00
C ILE A 37 -1.45 -0.55 -1.36
N THR A 38 -1.83 -1.32 -2.38
CA THR A 38 -2.18 -0.82 -3.71
C THR A 38 -3.60 -1.24 -4.05
N GLY A 39 -4.55 -0.32 -3.97
CA GLY A 39 -5.98 -0.64 -4.09
C GLY A 39 -6.44 -1.61 -2.99
N LEU A 40 -6.73 -2.87 -3.36
CA LEU A 40 -7.19 -3.93 -2.45
C LEU A 40 -6.10 -4.98 -2.14
N LEU A 41 -4.88 -4.77 -2.59
CA LEU A 41 -3.78 -5.70 -2.37
C LEU A 41 -2.81 -5.12 -1.35
N ALA A 42 -2.73 -5.77 -0.19
CA ALA A 42 -1.74 -5.49 0.82
C ALA A 42 -0.54 -6.44 0.66
N THR A 43 0.66 -5.90 0.63
CA THR A 43 1.92 -6.64 0.53
C THR A 43 2.77 -6.30 1.74
N GLN A 44 3.29 -7.31 2.41
CA GLN A 44 4.28 -7.14 3.47
C GLN A 44 5.59 -7.76 3.01
N THR A 45 6.68 -7.03 3.20
CA THR A 45 8.02 -7.49 2.90
C THR A 45 8.88 -7.31 4.15
N HIS A 46 9.52 -8.39 4.61
CA HIS A 46 10.52 -8.35 5.68
C HIS A 46 11.90 -8.48 5.05
N HIS A 47 12.73 -7.49 5.33
CA HIS A 47 14.15 -7.47 4.99
C HIS A 47 14.93 -7.69 6.29
N PRO A 48 15.21 -8.94 6.70
CA PRO A 48 15.99 -9.20 7.89
C PRO A 48 17.45 -8.74 7.72
N THR A 49 18.10 -8.40 8.82
CA THR A 49 19.54 -8.05 8.85
C THR A 49 20.45 -9.20 8.42
N ASN A 50 19.99 -10.45 8.57
CA ASN A 50 20.83 -11.64 8.50
C ASN A 50 20.44 -12.64 7.41
N GLY A 51 19.61 -12.26 6.43
CA GLY A 51 19.33 -13.20 5.33
C GLY A 51 18.12 -12.89 4.47
N LYS A 52 17.34 -13.94 4.22
CA LYS A 52 16.38 -14.01 3.12
C LYS A 52 15.18 -13.09 3.32
N VAL A 53 14.93 -12.26 2.30
CA VAL A 53 13.72 -11.44 2.22
C VAL A 53 12.48 -12.32 2.12
N THR A 54 11.50 -12.05 2.97
CA THR A 54 10.19 -12.73 2.96
C THR A 54 9.12 -11.76 2.48
N ARG A 55 8.24 -12.22 1.57
CA ARG A 55 7.17 -11.41 1.02
C ARG A 55 5.84 -12.14 1.08
N THR A 56 4.82 -11.50 1.64
CA THR A 56 3.47 -12.04 1.78
C THR A 56 2.46 -11.06 1.21
N ARG A 57 1.43 -11.59 0.53
CA ARG A 57 0.36 -10.79 -0.08
C ARG A 57 -0.99 -11.18 0.51
N HIS A 58 -1.83 -10.18 0.76
CA HIS A 58 -3.17 -10.35 1.30
C HIS A 58 -4.15 -9.53 0.46
N LEU A 59 -5.25 -10.15 0.05
CA LEU A 59 -6.38 -9.42 -0.51
C LEU A 59 -7.20 -8.84 0.64
N VAL A 60 -7.35 -7.52 0.66
CA VAL A 60 -8.09 -6.78 1.67
C VAL A 60 -9.22 -6.00 1.00
N THR A 61 -10.45 -6.11 1.49
CA THR A 61 -11.53 -5.22 1.03
C THR A 61 -11.28 -3.79 1.55
N ARG A 62 -11.90 -2.75 0.98
CA ARG A 62 -11.60 -1.35 1.37
C ARG A 62 -11.69 -1.11 2.89
N ARG A 63 -12.76 -1.57 3.54
CA ARG A 63 -12.93 -1.44 4.99
C ARG A 63 -11.91 -2.29 5.76
N ARG A 64 -11.68 -3.53 5.29
CA ARG A 64 -10.71 -4.45 5.91
C ARG A 64 -9.27 -4.01 5.74
N ALA A 65 -8.93 -3.18 4.77
CA ALA A 65 -7.58 -2.69 4.55
C ALA A 65 -7.12 -1.79 5.71
N ALA A 66 -7.99 -0.89 6.17
CA ALA A 66 -7.72 -0.03 7.32
C ALA A 66 -7.62 -0.84 8.62
N ASP A 67 -8.54 -1.79 8.84
CA ASP A 67 -8.53 -2.66 10.02
C ASP A 67 -7.28 -3.54 10.05
N TRP A 68 -6.95 -4.14 8.91
CA TRP A 68 -5.77 -4.99 8.76
C TRP A 68 -4.48 -4.19 8.98
N LEU A 69 -4.39 -2.97 8.43
CA LEU A 69 -3.23 -2.10 8.63
C LEU A 69 -3.10 -1.71 10.10
N THR A 70 -4.19 -1.33 10.75
CA THR A 70 -4.22 -1.00 12.19
C THR A 70 -3.75 -2.17 13.03
N HIS A 71 -4.24 -3.38 12.75
CA HIS A 71 -3.81 -4.59 13.44
C HIS A 71 -2.31 -4.86 13.26
N ARG A 72 -1.80 -4.74 12.03
CA ARG A 72 -0.38 -4.97 11.72
C ARG A 72 0.54 -3.91 12.30
N HIS A 73 0.12 -2.65 12.27
CA HIS A 73 0.81 -1.54 12.90
C HIS A 73 0.96 -1.78 14.41
N THR A 74 -0.14 -2.17 15.07
CA THR A 74 -0.14 -2.50 16.50
C THR A 74 0.79 -3.68 16.82
N ALA A 75 0.76 -4.74 16.01
CA ALA A 75 1.61 -5.90 16.21
C ALA A 75 3.11 -5.57 16.05
N LEU A 76 3.46 -4.75 15.06
CA LEU A 76 4.83 -4.30 14.83
C LEU A 76 5.34 -3.44 15.99
N HIS A 77 4.55 -2.47 16.46
CA HIS A 77 4.91 -1.66 17.61
C HIS A 77 5.08 -2.47 18.90
N LYS A 78 4.18 -3.43 19.16
CA LYS A 78 4.33 -4.36 20.29
C LYS A 78 5.60 -5.20 20.21
N ALA A 79 6.06 -5.52 19.00
CA ALA A 79 7.31 -6.23 18.75
C ALA A 79 8.55 -5.30 18.67
N GLY A 80 8.43 -4.04 19.07
CA GLY A 80 9.55 -3.10 19.15
C GLY A 80 9.94 -2.43 17.83
N TRP A 81 9.19 -2.65 16.75
CA TRP A 81 9.44 -1.99 15.47
C TRP A 81 9.03 -0.53 15.53
N GLN A 82 9.87 0.33 14.97
CA GLN A 82 9.64 1.77 14.91
C GLN A 82 9.19 2.15 13.50
N LEU A 83 8.17 3.00 13.41
CA LEU A 83 7.76 3.56 12.14
C LEU A 83 8.83 4.57 11.68
N ASP A 84 9.38 4.34 10.50
CA ASP A 84 10.46 5.12 9.91
C ASP A 84 9.90 6.12 8.89
N THR A 85 9.09 5.65 7.94
CA THR A 85 8.56 6.51 6.88
C THR A 85 7.19 6.05 6.41
N ILE A 86 6.35 7.02 6.03
CA ILE A 86 5.10 6.80 5.30
C ILE A 86 5.19 7.52 3.95
N GLN A 87 4.85 6.82 2.88
CA GLN A 87 4.80 7.38 1.53
C GLN A 87 3.46 7.03 0.88
N ALA A 88 2.90 7.97 0.13
CA ALA A 88 1.73 7.73 -0.71
C ALA A 88 2.02 8.23 -2.12
N SER A 89 1.69 7.43 -3.11
CA SER A 89 1.86 7.76 -4.53
C SER A 89 0.62 7.35 -5.31
N THR A 90 0.30 8.13 -6.33
CA THR A 90 -0.77 7.81 -7.26
C THR A 90 -0.15 7.12 -8.47
N THR A 91 -0.55 5.87 -8.72
CA THR A 91 -0.09 5.12 -9.91
C THR A 91 -1.10 5.37 -11.02
N ILE A 92 -0.64 5.95 -12.14
CA ILE A 92 -1.41 6.23 -13.36
C ILE A 92 -1.34 5.00 -14.28
#